data_AF-W8FSN8-F1
#
_entry.id   AF-W8FSN8-F1
#
_cell.length_a   1.000
_cell.length_b   1.000
_cell.length_c   1.000
_cell.angle_alpha   90.00
_cell.angle_beta   90.00
_cell.angle_gamma   90.00
#
_symmetry.space_group_name_H-M   'P 1'
#
loop_
_entity.id
_entity.type
_entity.pdbx_description
1 polymer ?
#
loop_
_entity_poly.entity_id
_entity_poly.type
_entity_poly.pdbx_seq_one_letter_code
_entity_poly.pdbx_strand_id
1 'polypeptide(L)'
;MEFYPSCIEKGMRSERALKLAIAEMYVKGVSTRRVSDIVEFLCGTEVSSSQVSRLAKELDEEITSWKAQPVGQIQYLVLDATYESVRVGSHVVKQALLVAIGVDYSGNRHILDAEVANSEAEVNWRSFLEGLVRRGMHGLRMITSDDHSGLRAAIDAVFPGILWQRCQFHLQQNAHSYVTKKDEIPLIAADIRKVFNRNMSR
;
A
#
# COMPACT_ATOMS: atom_id res chain seq x y z
N MET A 1 -16.24 40.35 -29.75
CA MET A 1 -15.22 39.81 -28.82
C MET A 1 -15.96 38.97 -27.80
N GLU A 2 -15.71 37.66 -27.78
CA GLU A 2 -16.27 36.76 -26.78
C GLU A 2 -15.47 36.95 -25.48
N PHE A 3 -16.04 37.59 -24.47
CA PHE A 3 -15.37 37.82 -23.19
C PHE A 3 -15.43 36.56 -22.33
N TYR A 4 -14.29 36.11 -21.82
CA TYR A 4 -14.22 35.08 -20.79
C TYR A 4 -13.21 35.50 -19.70
N PRO A 5 -13.56 35.39 -18.41
CA PRO A 5 -12.65 35.75 -17.33
C PRO A 5 -11.40 34.86 -17.35
N SER A 6 -10.21 35.46 -17.28
CA SER A 6 -8.92 34.74 -17.30
C SER A 6 -8.56 34.09 -15.95
N CYS A 7 -9.29 34.41 -14.89
CA CYS A 7 -9.05 33.90 -13.54
C CYS A 7 -9.83 32.61 -13.21
N ILE A 8 -10.73 32.16 -14.09
CA ILE A 8 -11.59 30.98 -13.87
C ILE A 8 -11.64 30.20 -15.18
N GLU A 9 -11.47 28.87 -15.16
CA GLU A 9 -11.57 28.06 -16.37
C GLU A 9 -13.03 27.87 -16.82
N LYS A 10 -13.23 27.66 -18.13
CA LYS A 10 -14.56 27.56 -18.72
C LYS A 10 -15.37 26.40 -18.15
N GLY A 11 -16.42 26.72 -17.41
CA GLY A 11 -17.31 25.74 -16.78
C GLY A 11 -16.95 25.33 -15.35
N MET A 12 -15.93 25.95 -14.74
CA MET A 12 -15.63 25.73 -13.32
C MET A 12 -16.76 26.28 -12.44
N ARG A 13 -17.25 25.42 -11.54
CA ARG A 13 -18.29 25.76 -10.54
C ARG A 13 -17.78 25.79 -9.10
N SER A 14 -16.53 25.40 -8.88
CA SER A 14 -15.91 25.33 -7.55
C SER A 14 -14.41 25.61 -7.65
N GLU A 15 -13.87 26.27 -6.63
CA GLU A 15 -12.46 26.61 -6.52
C GLU A 15 -11.57 25.35 -6.42
N ARG A 16 -10.37 25.41 -7.01
CA ARG A 16 -9.39 24.32 -6.96
C ARG A 16 -8.94 23.98 -5.53
N ALA A 17 -8.80 24.98 -4.65
CA ALA A 17 -8.42 24.77 -3.26
C ALA A 17 -9.45 23.89 -2.51
N LEU A 18 -10.74 24.13 -2.73
CA LEU A 18 -11.81 23.32 -2.14
C LEU A 18 -11.76 21.87 -2.62
N LYS A 19 -11.52 21.64 -3.92
CA LYS A 19 -11.37 20.29 -4.47
C LYS A 19 -10.21 19.52 -3.84
N LEU A 20 -9.06 20.19 -3.66
CA LEU A 20 -7.90 19.60 -3.01
C LEU A 20 -8.17 19.25 -1.54
N ALA A 21 -8.84 20.13 -0.80
CA ALA A 21 -9.24 19.85 0.59
C ALA A 21 -10.21 18.64 0.68
N ILE A 22 -11.15 18.53 -0.26
CA ILE A 22 -12.08 17.39 -0.37
C ILE A 22 -11.31 16.09 -0.63
N ALA A 23 -10.37 16.10 -1.58
CA ALA A 23 -9.53 14.95 -1.88
C ALA A 23 -8.64 14.57 -0.68
N GLU A 24 -8.05 15.55 0.00
CA GLU A 24 -7.21 15.33 1.19
C GLU A 24 -8.00 14.70 2.35
N MET A 25 -9.23 15.17 2.60
CA MET A 25 -10.11 14.55 3.61
C MET A 25 -10.39 13.08 3.28
N TYR A 26 -10.66 12.78 2.01
CA TYR A 26 -10.89 11.41 1.56
C TYR A 26 -9.64 10.54 1.77
N VAL A 27 -8.47 11.01 1.38
CA VAL A 27 -7.18 10.31 1.59
C VAL A 27 -6.88 10.10 3.08
N LYS A 28 -7.28 11.03 3.95
CA LYS A 28 -7.18 10.91 5.42
C LYS A 28 -8.23 9.97 6.04
N GLY A 29 -9.05 9.30 5.23
CA GLY A 29 -10.00 8.28 5.68
C GLY A 29 -11.37 8.83 6.10
N VAL A 30 -11.70 10.08 5.75
CA VAL A 30 -13.04 10.63 5.95
C VAL A 30 -13.97 10.04 4.88
N SER A 31 -15.06 9.40 5.31
CA SER A 31 -16.03 8.83 4.37
C SER A 31 -16.65 9.90 3.48
N THR A 32 -17.00 9.56 2.24
CA THR A 32 -17.54 10.54 1.27
C THR A 32 -18.79 11.27 1.76
N ARG A 33 -19.63 10.60 2.57
CA ARG A 33 -20.78 11.23 3.25
C ARG A 33 -20.35 12.23 4.30
N ARG A 34 -19.37 11.87 5.15
CA ARG A 34 -18.85 12.80 6.16
C ARG A 34 -18.15 14.00 5.53
N VAL A 35 -17.47 13.81 4.39
CA VAL A 35 -16.91 14.92 3.62
C VAL A 35 -18.01 15.85 3.11
N SER A 36 -19.10 15.30 2.58
CA SER A 36 -20.31 16.06 2.19
C SER A 36 -20.81 16.90 3.36
N ASP A 37 -21.03 16.28 4.52
CA ASP A 37 -21.55 16.96 5.73
C ASP A 37 -20.61 18.10 6.18
N ILE A 38 -19.29 17.88 6.17
CA ILE A 38 -18.29 18.89 6.56
C ILE A 38 -18.28 20.06 5.58
N VAL A 39 -18.31 19.78 4.28
CA VAL A 39 -18.27 20.83 3.25
C VAL A 39 -19.55 21.65 3.28
N GLU A 40 -20.71 21.02 3.46
CA GLU A 40 -21.97 21.73 3.60
C GLU A 40 -21.96 22.63 4.84
N PHE A 41 -21.50 22.11 5.99
CA PHE A 41 -21.41 22.88 7.23
C PHE A 41 -20.47 24.10 7.12
N LEU A 42 -19.30 23.94 6.48
CA LEU A 42 -18.29 24.98 6.40
C LEU A 42 -18.53 25.98 5.26
N CYS A 43 -19.04 25.52 4.12
CA CYS A 43 -19.12 26.30 2.89
C CYS A 43 -20.57 26.63 2.48
N GLY A 44 -21.58 26.15 3.20
CA GLY A 44 -23.00 26.40 2.90
C GLY A 44 -23.45 25.89 1.53
N THR A 45 -22.66 25.03 0.90
CA THR A 45 -22.89 24.51 -0.45
C THR A 45 -22.94 23.00 -0.39
N GLU A 46 -24.00 22.42 -0.95
CA GLU A 46 -24.16 20.97 -1.00
C GLU A 46 -23.15 20.35 -1.97
N VAL A 47 -22.27 19.48 -1.45
CA VAL A 47 -21.37 18.65 -2.26
C VAL A 47 -21.72 17.21 -2.02
N SER A 48 -22.36 16.57 -3.01
CA SER A 48 -22.81 15.20 -2.86
C SER A 48 -21.65 14.22 -2.71
N SER A 49 -21.90 13.09 -2.04
CA SER A 49 -20.94 11.99 -1.93
C SER A 49 -20.43 11.47 -3.29
N SER A 50 -21.23 11.57 -4.37
CA SER A 50 -20.81 11.21 -5.72
C SER A 50 -19.86 12.24 -6.34
N GLN A 51 -20.03 13.53 -6.02
CA GLN A 51 -19.06 14.57 -6.39
C GLN A 51 -17.73 14.36 -5.67
N VAL A 52 -17.75 14.04 -4.37
CA VAL A 52 -16.53 13.68 -3.60
C VAL A 52 -15.83 12.49 -4.24
N SER A 53 -16.55 11.43 -4.60
CA SER A 53 -15.98 10.25 -5.24
C SER A 53 -15.36 10.56 -6.62
N ARG A 54 -15.98 11.43 -7.41
CA ARG A 54 -15.42 11.86 -8.71
C ARG A 54 -14.14 12.68 -8.54
N LEU A 55 -14.10 13.57 -7.54
CA LEU A 55 -12.91 14.36 -7.23
C LEU A 55 -11.75 13.47 -6.76
N ALA A 56 -12.04 12.49 -5.90
CA ALA A 56 -11.03 11.52 -5.48
C ALA A 56 -10.50 10.69 -6.66
N LYS A 57 -11.34 10.42 -7.67
CA LYS A 57 -10.94 9.72 -8.90
C LYS A 57 -9.90 10.49 -9.72
N GLU A 58 -9.81 11.81 -9.59
CA GLU A 58 -8.75 12.60 -10.25
C GLU A 58 -7.34 12.17 -9.76
N LEU A 59 -7.24 11.56 -8.57
CA LEU A 59 -5.99 10.98 -8.05
C LEU A 59 -5.55 9.71 -8.78
N ASP A 60 -6.45 9.02 -9.50
CA ASP A 60 -6.12 7.79 -10.23
C ASP A 60 -5.04 8.04 -11.29
N GLU A 61 -5.04 9.22 -11.90
CA GLU A 61 -4.03 9.64 -12.89
C GLU A 61 -2.66 9.80 -12.23
N GLU A 62 -2.60 10.38 -11.04
CA GLU A 62 -1.36 10.50 -10.27
C GLU A 62 -0.83 9.13 -9.83
N ILE A 63 -1.72 8.25 -9.36
CA ILE A 63 -1.36 6.86 -9.00
C ILE A 63 -0.82 6.12 -10.23
N THR A 64 -1.47 6.24 -11.38
CA THR A 64 -1.03 5.60 -12.63
C THR A 64 0.34 6.12 -13.05
N SER A 65 0.55 7.43 -13.01
CA SER A 65 1.83 8.06 -13.31
C SER A 65 2.93 7.60 -12.36
N TRP A 66 2.63 7.51 -11.06
CA TRP A 66 3.55 6.99 -10.05
C TRP A 66 3.90 5.51 -10.28
N LYS A 67 2.92 4.66 -10.60
CA LYS A 67 3.14 3.23 -10.92
C LYS A 67 3.97 3.02 -12.18
N ALA A 68 4.05 4.01 -13.09
CA ALA A 68 4.87 3.93 -14.29
C ALA A 68 6.34 4.36 -14.05
N GLN A 69 6.66 4.99 -12.91
CA GLN A 69 8.01 5.52 -12.67
C GLN A 69 9.05 4.38 -12.56
N PRO A 70 10.29 4.58 -13.05
CA PRO A 70 11.37 3.63 -12.83
C PRO A 70 11.67 3.42 -11.34
N VAL A 71 11.99 2.19 -10.94
CA VAL A 71 12.29 1.83 -9.54
C VAL A 71 13.76 2.12 -9.21
N GLY A 72 14.69 1.70 -10.07
CA GLY A 72 16.12 1.91 -9.86
C GLY A 72 16.75 0.98 -8.82
N GLN A 73 17.76 1.48 -8.09
CA GLN A 73 18.60 0.65 -7.23
C GLN A 73 17.99 0.51 -5.83
N ILE A 74 17.68 -0.72 -5.41
CA ILE A 74 17.09 -1.05 -4.11
C ILE A 74 17.95 -2.10 -3.40
N GLN A 75 18.32 -1.85 -2.16
CA GLN A 75 19.18 -2.74 -1.37
C GLN A 75 18.39 -3.87 -0.70
N TYR A 76 17.24 -3.55 -0.10
CA TYR A 76 16.38 -4.51 0.58
C TYR A 76 14.93 -4.35 0.12
N LEU A 77 14.22 -5.47 0.00
CA LEU A 77 12.80 -5.48 -0.36
C LEU A 77 12.00 -6.10 0.77
N VAL A 78 10.91 -5.45 1.16
CA VAL A 78 9.93 -5.96 2.11
C VAL A 78 8.63 -6.15 1.36
N LEU A 79 8.07 -7.35 1.44
CA LEU A 79 6.84 -7.73 0.77
C LEU A 79 5.78 -8.08 1.82
N ASP A 80 4.58 -7.55 1.63
CA ASP A 80 3.46 -7.75 2.52
C ASP A 80 2.13 -7.80 1.76
N ALA A 81 1.11 -8.40 2.36
CA ALA A 81 -0.23 -8.45 1.82
C ALA A 81 -1.29 -8.21 2.91
N THR A 82 -2.33 -7.45 2.56
CA THR A 82 -3.52 -7.28 3.43
C THR A 82 -4.79 -7.62 2.66
N TYR A 83 -5.79 -8.21 3.33
CA TYR A 83 -7.06 -8.59 2.70
C TYR A 83 -8.16 -7.57 2.94
N GLU A 84 -8.56 -6.91 1.86
CA GLU A 84 -9.67 -5.97 1.87
C GLU A 84 -10.95 -6.59 1.34
N SER A 85 -12.08 -6.16 1.92
CA SER A 85 -13.41 -6.55 1.46
C SER A 85 -13.83 -5.63 0.32
N VAL A 86 -13.82 -6.13 -0.91
CA VAL A 86 -14.10 -5.35 -2.12
C VAL A 86 -15.41 -5.81 -2.74
N ARG A 87 -16.21 -4.88 -3.26
CA ARG A 87 -17.43 -5.21 -4.02
C ARG A 87 -17.07 -5.41 -5.49
N VAL A 88 -17.31 -6.62 -5.99
CA VAL A 88 -17.13 -7.01 -7.40
C VAL A 88 -18.49 -7.45 -7.93
N GLY A 89 -19.08 -6.66 -8.82
CA GLY A 89 -20.46 -6.84 -9.27
C GLY A 89 -21.45 -6.81 -8.09
N SER A 90 -22.25 -7.88 -7.96
CA SER A 90 -23.23 -8.05 -6.88
C SER A 90 -22.67 -8.66 -5.59
N HIS A 91 -21.39 -9.05 -5.55
CA HIS A 91 -20.81 -9.78 -4.42
C HIS A 91 -19.72 -8.98 -3.70
N VAL A 92 -19.56 -9.25 -2.41
CA VAL A 92 -18.41 -8.78 -1.62
C VAL A 92 -17.44 -9.95 -1.50
N VAL A 93 -16.21 -9.74 -1.97
CA VAL A 93 -15.14 -10.74 -1.97
C VAL A 93 -13.93 -10.21 -1.23
N LYS A 94 -13.12 -11.11 -0.68
CA LYS A 94 -11.81 -10.76 -0.13
C LYS A 94 -10.78 -10.74 -1.25
N GLN A 95 -10.08 -9.62 -1.42
CA GLN A 95 -8.96 -9.48 -2.35
C GLN A 95 -7.71 -9.08 -1.58
N ALA A 96 -6.56 -9.54 -2.06
CA ALA A 96 -5.26 -9.23 -1.46
C ALA A 96 -4.72 -7.94 -2.07
N LEU A 97 -4.36 -6.97 -1.23
CA LEU A 97 -3.53 -5.83 -1.62
C LEU A 97 -2.08 -6.22 -1.37
N LEU A 98 -1.34 -6.48 -2.44
CA LEU A 98 0.09 -6.79 -2.41
C LEU A 98 0.86 -5.48 -2.36
N VAL A 99 1.88 -5.41 -1.50
CA VAL A 99 2.68 -4.20 -1.29
C VAL A 99 4.17 -4.54 -1.33
N ALA A 100 4.93 -3.71 -2.05
CA ALA A 100 6.39 -3.75 -2.07
C ALA A 100 6.98 -2.47 -1.47
N ILE A 101 7.80 -2.63 -0.44
CA ILE A 101 8.56 -1.54 0.19
C ILE A 101 10.05 -1.80 -0.06
N GLY A 102 10.72 -0.86 -0.70
CA GLY A 102 12.16 -0.89 -0.93
C GLY A 102 12.91 -0.09 0.13
N VAL A 103 14.09 -0.55 0.49
CA VAL A 103 15.09 0.22 1.23
C VAL A 103 16.23 0.53 0.27
N ASP A 104 16.50 1.81 0.04
CA ASP A 104 17.62 2.23 -0.80
C ASP A 104 18.96 2.06 -0.08
N TYR A 105 20.06 2.29 -0.80
CA TYR A 105 21.42 2.19 -0.26
C TYR A 105 21.77 3.28 0.77
N SER A 106 20.93 4.31 0.90
CA SER A 106 21.02 5.34 1.93
C SER A 106 20.20 4.98 3.18
N GLY A 107 19.48 3.85 3.16
CA GLY A 107 18.64 3.38 4.25
C GLY A 107 17.22 3.97 4.27
N ASN A 108 16.80 4.73 3.25
CA ASN A 108 15.44 5.27 3.20
C ASN A 108 14.45 4.23 2.68
N ARG A 109 13.24 4.24 3.24
CA ARG A 109 12.14 3.37 2.83
C ARG A 109 11.26 4.07 1.80
N HIS A 110 10.91 3.35 0.74
CA HIS A 110 10.05 3.80 -0.35
C HIS A 110 8.99 2.75 -0.63
N ILE A 111 7.74 3.15 -0.80
CA ILE A 111 6.74 2.26 -1.40
C ILE A 111 7.06 2.20 -2.89
N LEU A 112 7.29 0.99 -3.42
CA LEU A 112 7.68 0.79 -4.82
C LEU A 112 6.46 0.50 -5.70
N ASP A 113 5.54 -0.32 -5.17
CA ASP A 113 4.29 -0.65 -5.83
C ASP A 113 3.27 -1.17 -4.82
N ALA A 114 1.99 -1.06 -5.20
CA ALA A 114 0.87 -1.68 -4.54
C ALA A 114 -0.13 -2.16 -5.60
N GLU A 115 -0.60 -3.41 -5.50
CA GLU A 115 -1.48 -4.01 -6.49
C GLU A 115 -2.57 -4.87 -5.84
N VAL A 116 -3.80 -4.69 -6.29
CA VAL A 116 -4.92 -5.54 -5.87
C VAL A 116 -4.91 -6.81 -6.71
N ALA A 117 -4.82 -7.95 -6.04
CA ALA A 117 -4.87 -9.28 -6.61
C ALA A 117 -6.03 -10.09 -6.03
N ASN A 118 -6.47 -11.12 -6.76
CA ASN A 118 -7.56 -11.99 -6.29
C ASN A 118 -7.16 -12.84 -5.07
N SER A 119 -5.88 -13.12 -4.90
CA SER A 119 -5.32 -13.90 -3.80
C SER A 119 -3.80 -13.79 -3.77
N GLU A 120 -3.17 -14.35 -2.74
CA GLU A 120 -1.70 -14.51 -2.65
C GLU A 120 -1.16 -15.75 -3.39
N ALA A 121 -1.87 -16.19 -4.44
CA ALA A 121 -1.37 -17.25 -5.31
C ALA A 121 -0.03 -16.85 -5.95
N GLU A 122 0.83 -17.84 -6.20
CA GLU A 122 2.17 -17.65 -6.75
C GLU A 122 2.17 -16.80 -8.03
N VAL A 123 1.25 -17.06 -8.95
CA VAL A 123 1.13 -16.31 -10.21
C VAL A 123 0.89 -14.81 -10.01
N ASN A 124 0.12 -14.43 -8.99
CA ASN A 124 -0.18 -13.02 -8.70
C ASN A 124 1.07 -12.34 -8.13
N TRP A 125 1.75 -13.00 -7.19
CA TRP A 125 3.02 -12.51 -6.66
C TRP A 125 4.10 -12.43 -7.73
N ARG A 126 4.21 -13.44 -8.60
CA ARG A 126 5.17 -13.45 -9.70
C ARG A 126 4.93 -12.25 -10.63
N SER A 127 3.69 -12.05 -11.09
CA SER A 127 3.34 -10.92 -11.95
C SER A 127 3.70 -9.57 -11.30
N PHE A 128 3.41 -9.41 -10.02
CA PHE A 128 3.72 -8.21 -9.23
C PHE A 128 5.23 -7.97 -9.14
N LEU A 129 6.01 -8.99 -8.79
CA LEU A 129 7.47 -8.90 -8.66
C LEU A 129 8.17 -8.67 -10.01
N GLU A 130 7.72 -9.33 -11.08
CA GLU A 130 8.19 -9.07 -12.43
C GLU A 130 7.89 -7.63 -12.87
N GLY A 131 6.79 -7.03 -12.39
CA GLY A 131 6.47 -5.62 -12.59
C GLY A 131 7.57 -4.69 -12.09
N LEU A 132 8.08 -4.95 -10.88
CA LEU A 132 9.22 -4.20 -10.32
C LEU A 132 10.49 -4.36 -11.16
N VAL A 133 10.78 -5.58 -11.62
CA VAL A 133 11.94 -5.85 -12.48
C VAL A 133 11.81 -5.14 -13.83
N ARG A 134 10.63 -5.19 -14.47
CA ARG A 134 10.35 -4.47 -15.72
C ARG A 134 10.52 -2.96 -15.58
N ARG A 135 10.23 -2.41 -14.39
CA ARG A 135 10.46 -1.00 -14.04
C ARG A 135 11.92 -0.68 -13.67
N GLY A 136 12.84 -1.61 -13.86
CA GLY A 136 14.28 -1.39 -13.71
C GLY A 136 14.82 -1.58 -12.28
N MET A 137 14.11 -2.31 -11.42
CA MET A 137 14.62 -2.63 -10.08
C MET A 137 15.87 -3.51 -10.15
N HIS A 138 16.93 -3.15 -9.42
CA HIS A 138 18.18 -3.91 -9.35
C HIS A 138 18.97 -3.64 -8.05
N GLY A 139 20.03 -4.41 -7.80
CA GLY A 139 20.93 -4.21 -6.66
C GLY A 139 20.48 -4.83 -5.34
N LEU A 140 19.50 -5.73 -5.39
CA LEU A 140 18.89 -6.36 -4.21
C LEU A 140 19.87 -7.29 -3.49
N ARG A 141 19.91 -7.20 -2.16
CA ARG A 141 20.71 -8.07 -1.29
C ARG A 141 19.88 -9.08 -0.51
N MET A 142 18.67 -8.68 -0.12
CA MET A 142 17.78 -9.52 0.69
C MET A 142 16.32 -9.12 0.50
N ILE A 143 15.43 -10.11 0.57
CA ILE A 143 13.98 -9.96 0.60
C ILE A 143 13.47 -10.40 1.96
N THR A 144 12.57 -9.62 2.55
CA THR A 144 11.86 -9.96 3.79
C THR A 144 10.36 -10.08 3.51
N SER A 145 9.72 -11.15 3.94
CA SER A 145 8.27 -11.34 3.80
C SER A 145 7.70 -12.29 4.85
N ASP A 146 6.39 -12.43 4.95
CA ASP A 146 5.83 -13.61 5.62
C ASP A 146 6.17 -14.90 4.86
N ASP A 147 6.03 -16.02 5.55
CA ASP A 147 6.23 -17.39 5.06
C ASP A 147 4.99 -17.92 4.33
N HIS A 148 4.51 -17.15 3.35
CA HIS A 148 3.40 -17.56 2.50
C HIS A 148 3.93 -18.35 1.30
N SER A 149 3.41 -19.55 1.07
CA SER A 149 3.94 -20.49 0.06
C SER A 149 3.96 -19.91 -1.36
N GLY A 150 2.89 -19.22 -1.76
CA GLY A 150 2.80 -18.56 -3.07
C GLY A 150 3.83 -17.44 -3.23
N LEU A 151 4.10 -16.69 -2.16
CA LEU A 151 5.09 -15.61 -2.17
C LEU A 151 6.51 -16.17 -2.23
N ARG A 152 6.81 -17.24 -1.47
CA ARG A 152 8.11 -17.91 -1.51
C ARG A 152 8.44 -18.46 -2.88
N ALA A 153 7.50 -19.17 -3.50
CA ALA A 153 7.68 -19.70 -4.84
C ALA A 153 7.91 -18.60 -5.88
N ALA A 154 7.19 -17.47 -5.78
CA ALA A 154 7.38 -16.33 -6.67
C ALA A 154 8.74 -15.64 -6.48
N ILE A 155 9.21 -15.48 -5.23
CA ILE A 155 10.54 -14.95 -4.91
C ILE A 155 11.63 -15.82 -5.53
N ASP A 156 11.55 -17.14 -5.34
CA ASP A 156 12.56 -18.07 -5.86
C ASP A 156 12.57 -18.07 -7.40
N ALA A 157 11.42 -17.84 -8.04
CA ALA A 157 11.29 -17.74 -9.49
C ALA A 157 11.84 -16.43 -10.08
N VAL A 158 11.56 -15.28 -9.45
CA VAL A 158 11.93 -13.95 -9.99
C VAL A 158 13.32 -13.50 -9.54
N PHE A 159 13.75 -13.89 -8.34
CA PHE A 159 15.00 -13.46 -7.72
C PHE A 159 15.85 -14.66 -7.26
N PRO A 160 16.26 -15.55 -8.18
CA PRO A 160 17.00 -16.75 -7.82
C PRO A 160 18.31 -16.38 -7.10
N GLY A 161 18.54 -17.01 -5.95
CA GLY A 161 19.77 -16.82 -5.15
C GLY A 161 19.80 -15.57 -4.27
N ILE A 162 18.76 -14.73 -4.28
CA ILE A 162 18.64 -13.63 -3.31
C ILE A 162 18.34 -14.19 -1.92
N LEU A 163 18.99 -13.64 -0.89
CA LEU A 163 18.74 -14.02 0.49
C LEU A 163 17.29 -13.71 0.85
N TRP A 164 16.60 -14.68 1.43
CA TRP A 164 15.27 -14.47 1.99
C TRP A 164 15.31 -14.56 3.51
N GLN A 165 14.60 -13.65 4.16
CA GLN A 165 14.36 -13.65 5.60
C GLN A 165 12.87 -13.64 5.89
N ARG A 166 12.42 -14.52 6.79
CA ARG A 166 11.06 -14.43 7.33
C ARG A 166 10.90 -13.15 8.14
N CYS A 167 9.80 -12.45 7.94
CA CYS A 167 9.44 -11.27 8.71
C CYS A 167 9.30 -11.62 10.19
N GLN A 168 10.12 -10.99 11.04
CA GLN A 168 10.11 -11.20 12.49
C GLN A 168 8.76 -10.82 13.13
N PHE A 169 8.08 -9.80 12.59
CA PHE A 169 6.76 -9.39 13.05
C PHE A 169 5.71 -10.50 12.81
N HIS A 170 5.62 -11.02 11.58
CA HIS A 170 4.70 -12.11 11.26
C HIS A 170 5.06 -13.40 12.01
N LEU A 171 6.34 -13.72 12.12
CA LEU A 171 6.79 -14.84 12.95
C LEU A 171 6.32 -14.70 14.41
N GLN A 172 6.43 -13.50 14.99
CA GLN A 172 5.99 -13.24 16.35
C GLN A 172 4.45 -13.33 16.48
N GLN A 173 3.68 -12.79 15.54
CA GLN A 173 2.23 -12.95 15.54
C GLN A 173 1.79 -14.40 15.40
N ASN A 174 2.43 -15.16 14.50
CA ASN A 174 2.14 -16.57 14.32
C ASN A 174 2.45 -17.35 15.60
N ALA A 175 3.56 -17.04 16.28
CA ALA A 175 3.88 -17.62 17.58
C ALA A 175 2.77 -17.35 18.63
N HIS A 176 2.18 -16.15 18.64
CA HIS A 176 1.09 -15.81 19.57
C HIS A 176 -0.16 -16.67 19.39
N SER A 177 -0.45 -17.14 18.18
CA SER A 177 -1.61 -18.03 17.94
C SER A 177 -1.49 -19.41 18.63
N TYR A 178 -0.27 -19.83 18.99
CA TYR A 178 -0.02 -21.08 19.71
C TYR A 178 -0.04 -20.91 21.24
N VAL A 179 -0.19 -19.67 21.74
CA VAL A 179 -0.21 -19.39 23.17
C VAL A 179 -1.62 -19.61 23.71
N THR A 180 -1.77 -20.55 24.63
CA THR A 180 -3.06 -20.90 25.23
C THR A 180 -3.53 -19.88 26.27
N LYS A 181 -2.61 -19.28 27.03
CA LYS A 181 -2.90 -18.25 28.04
C LYS A 181 -2.49 -16.88 27.53
N LYS A 182 -3.47 -16.02 27.26
CA LYS A 182 -3.24 -14.68 26.68
C LYS A 182 -2.30 -13.80 27.52
N ASP A 183 -2.33 -13.95 28.84
CA ASP A 183 -1.48 -13.17 29.76
C ASP A 183 0.02 -13.55 29.65
N GLU A 184 0.36 -14.70 29.05
CA GLU A 184 1.74 -15.12 28.81
C GLU A 184 2.31 -14.56 27.48
N ILE A 185 1.48 -13.97 26.61
CA ILE A 185 1.90 -13.40 25.32
C ILE A 185 3.03 -12.37 25.47
N PRO A 186 2.99 -11.40 26.42
CA PRO A 186 4.07 -10.43 26.58
C PRO A 186 5.41 -11.07 26.98
N LEU A 187 5.38 -12.11 27.81
CA LEU A 187 6.58 -12.84 28.24
C LEU A 187 7.21 -13.58 27.05
N ILE A 188 6.40 -14.32 26.29
CA ILE A 188 6.84 -15.07 25.11
C ILE A 188 7.36 -14.12 24.03
N ALA A 189 6.68 -12.99 23.80
CA ALA A 189 7.14 -11.94 22.91
C ALA A 189 8.54 -11.43 23.30
N ALA A 190 8.79 -11.20 24.59
CA ALA A 190 10.08 -10.75 25.08
C ALA A 190 11.17 -11.80 24.85
N ASP A 191 10.88 -13.08 25.09
CA ASP A 191 11.85 -14.16 24.87
C ASP A 191 12.19 -14.37 23.40
N ILE A 192 11.21 -14.28 22.50
CA ILE A 192 11.45 -14.30 21.04
C ILE A 192 12.36 -13.13 20.64
N ARG A 193 12.12 -11.91 21.15
CA ARG A 193 12.98 -10.75 20.87
C ARG A 193 14.41 -10.93 21.36
N LYS A 194 14.62 -11.61 22.50
CA LYS A 194 15.98 -11.94 22.98
C LYS A 194 16.74 -12.80 21.98
N VAL A 195 16.05 -13.72 21.28
CA VAL A 195 16.66 -14.54 20.23
C VAL A 195 17.09 -13.68 19.04
N PHE A 196 16.22 -12.79 18.55
CA PHE A 196 16.55 -11.91 17.43
C PHE A 196 17.70 -10.95 17.73
N ASN A 197 17.80 -10.49 18.98
CA ASN A 197 18.84 -9.55 19.41
C ASN A 197 20.14 -10.22 19.85
N ARG A 198 20.21 -11.57 19.82
CA ARG A 198 21.40 -12.31 20.26
C ARG A 198 22.53 -12.15 19.25
N ASN A 199 23.50 -11.30 19.59
CA ASN A 199 24.72 -10.97 18.83
C ASN A 199 24.58 -9.96 17.68
N MET A 200 24.16 -8.72 17.99
CA MET A 200 24.47 -7.54 17.16
C MET A 200 25.83 -6.87 17.52
N SER A 201 26.71 -7.59 18.22
CA SER A 201 28.07 -7.13 18.58
C SER A 201 29.11 -8.01 17.89
N ARG A 202 29.40 -7.70 16.62
CA ARG A 202 30.62 -8.11 15.93
C ARG A 202 31.10 -6.95 15.09
#